data_AF-A0A2Z7CPQ3-F1
#
_entry.id   AF-A0A2Z7CPQ3-F1
#
_cell.length_a   1.000
_cell.length_b   1.000
_cell.length_c   1.000
_cell.angle_alpha   90.00
_cell.angle_beta   90.00
_cell.angle_gamma   90.00
#
_symmetry.space_group_name_H-M   'P 1'
#
loop_
_entity.id
_entity.type
_entity.pdbx_description
1 polymer ?
#
loop_
_entity_poly.entity_id
_entity_poly.type
_entity_poly.pdbx_seq_one_letter_code
_entity_poly.pdbx_strand_id
1 'polypeptide(L)'
;MDNEGMVKMFKALVSSGLKGFLECSSAIYEAALVEFFQNASVQDDKVVSTVHGKSVEVTEEVFAGTFELSTEGLTDMSDVPKDLVFDARTAFSYDGKQLNTSCKKREMKFEYRLLNDILAKTVTVKADSFDVVTHERFLMMSAIQGGVKVNWGRLLFNIFKDMVTPATKQARGYAV
;
A
#
# COMPACT_ATOMS: atom_id res chain seq x y z
N MET A 1 -27.60 10.98 -6.72
CA MET A 1 -27.56 9.74 -5.89
C MET A 1 -26.08 9.38 -5.73
N ASP A 2 -25.23 10.35 -5.37
CA ASP A 2 -23.89 10.44 -5.96
C ASP A 2 -22.77 9.77 -5.16
N ASN A 3 -23.10 9.06 -4.07
CA ASN A 3 -22.10 8.53 -3.15
C ASN A 3 -22.14 7.00 -2.99
N GLU A 4 -23.04 6.27 -3.68
CA GLU A 4 -23.15 4.81 -3.48
C GLU A 4 -21.85 4.08 -3.87
N GLY A 5 -21.22 4.48 -4.98
CA GLY A 5 -19.93 3.93 -5.41
C GLY A 5 -18.81 4.19 -4.38
N MET A 6 -18.74 5.42 -3.87
CA MET A 6 -17.78 5.80 -2.83
C MET A 6 -17.97 5.01 -1.52
N VAL A 7 -19.22 4.85 -1.08
CA VAL A 7 -19.56 4.07 0.12
C VAL A 7 -19.16 2.60 -0.07
N LYS A 8 -19.42 2.01 -1.24
CA LYS A 8 -18.98 0.64 -1.56
C LYS A 8 -17.46 0.51 -1.54
N MET A 9 -16.75 1.46 -2.15
CA MET A 9 -15.29 1.50 -2.15
C MET A 9 -14.72 1.55 -0.72
N PHE A 10 -15.23 2.44 0.15
CA PHE A 10 -14.77 2.52 1.54
C PHE A 10 -15.09 1.24 2.33
N LYS A 11 -16.26 0.64 2.13
CA LYS A 11 -16.60 -0.64 2.76
C LYS A 11 -15.62 -1.74 2.31
N ALA A 12 -15.28 -1.81 1.03
CA ALA A 12 -14.29 -2.76 0.52
C ALA A 12 -12.92 -2.55 1.16
N LEU A 13 -12.50 -1.29 1.34
CA LEU A 13 -11.24 -0.90 1.96
C LEU A 13 -11.19 -1.26 3.47
N VAL A 14 -12.31 -1.10 4.18
CA VAL A 14 -12.43 -1.55 5.57
C VAL A 14 -12.39 -3.08 5.65
N SER A 15 -13.16 -3.76 4.79
CA SER A 15 -13.19 -5.23 4.72
C SER A 15 -11.86 -5.84 4.30
N SER A 16 -11.01 -5.10 3.59
CA SER A 16 -9.67 -5.58 3.23
C SER A 16 -8.75 -5.66 4.45
N GLY A 17 -9.07 -4.99 5.57
CA GLY A 17 -8.22 -4.95 6.76
C GLY A 17 -7.18 -3.84 6.77
N LEU A 18 -7.25 -2.87 5.85
CA LEU A 18 -6.33 -1.72 5.81
C LEU A 18 -6.72 -0.59 6.77
N LYS A 19 -7.88 -0.68 7.42
CA LYS A 19 -8.42 0.38 8.29
C LYS A 19 -7.44 0.78 9.40
N GLY A 20 -6.92 -0.18 10.18
CA GLY A 20 -6.03 0.11 11.31
C GLY A 20 -4.73 0.81 10.90
N PHE A 21 -4.19 0.46 9.72
CA PHE A 21 -3.03 1.15 9.15
C PHE A 21 -3.34 2.59 8.73
N LEU A 22 -4.50 2.84 8.12
CA LEU A 22 -4.90 4.18 7.68
C LEU A 22 -5.30 5.12 8.83
N GLU A 23 -5.71 4.57 9.97
CA GLU A 23 -6.07 5.33 11.17
C GLU A 23 -4.86 5.69 12.04
N CYS A 24 -3.65 5.26 11.67
CA CYS A 24 -2.44 5.54 12.44
C CYS A 24 -2.20 7.06 12.60
N SER A 25 -2.31 7.55 13.83
CA SER A 25 -2.09 8.96 14.18
C SER A 25 -0.62 9.35 14.02
N SER A 26 -0.35 10.53 13.45
CA SER A 26 1.01 11.06 13.24
C SER A 26 1.67 11.61 14.50
N ALA A 27 1.12 11.35 15.69
CA ALA A 27 1.55 11.95 16.96
C ALA A 27 2.94 11.47 17.47
N ILE A 28 3.72 10.81 16.64
CA ILE A 28 5.04 10.29 17.01
C ILE A 28 6.06 11.43 16.95
N TYR A 29 6.93 11.52 17.97
CA TYR A 29 8.00 12.50 18.06
C TYR A 29 8.97 12.35 16.86
N GLU A 30 9.07 13.39 16.04
CA GLU A 30 9.84 13.39 14.79
C GLU A 30 11.30 12.96 15.00
N ALA A 31 11.93 13.39 16.10
CA ALA A 31 13.34 13.06 16.40
C ALA A 31 13.58 11.56 16.65
N ALA A 32 12.68 10.87 17.35
CA ALA A 32 12.84 9.45 17.65
C ALA A 32 12.64 8.57 16.40
N LEU A 33 11.73 8.96 15.51
CA LEU A 33 11.57 8.30 14.21
C LEU A 33 12.78 8.53 13.30
N VAL A 34 13.32 9.76 13.28
CA VAL A 34 14.54 10.05 12.51
C VAL A 34 15.69 9.18 12.99
N GLU A 35 15.93 9.12 14.31
CA GLU A 35 16.95 8.25 14.90
C GLU A 35 16.69 6.76 14.55
N PHE A 36 15.43 6.32 14.65
CA PHE A 36 15.03 4.96 14.27
C PHE A 36 15.42 4.64 12.83
N PHE A 37 15.03 5.46 11.85
CA PHE A 37 15.31 5.19 10.44
C PHE A 37 16.80 5.33 10.07
N GLN A 38 17.54 6.19 10.77
CA GLN A 38 18.99 6.30 10.60
C GLN A 38 19.70 5.02 11.03
N ASN A 39 19.30 4.46 12.17
CA ASN A 39 19.93 3.28 12.76
C ASN A 39 19.30 1.95 12.30
N ALA A 40 18.17 2.00 11.59
CA ALA A 40 17.44 0.81 11.18
C ALA A 40 18.20 -0.01 10.12
N SER A 41 18.17 -1.32 10.29
CA SER A 41 18.64 -2.32 9.35
C SER A 41 17.72 -3.55 9.36
N VAL A 42 17.78 -4.36 8.31
CA VAL A 42 17.05 -5.63 8.25
C VAL A 42 18.00 -6.75 8.68
N GLN A 43 17.60 -7.55 9.68
CA GLN A 43 18.34 -8.71 10.18
C GLN A 43 17.35 -9.85 10.43
N ASP A 44 17.62 -11.05 9.89
CA ASP A 44 16.80 -12.26 10.08
C ASP A 44 15.29 -12.05 9.88
N ASP A 45 14.92 -11.38 8.77
CA ASP A 45 13.54 -11.01 8.40
C ASP A 45 12.84 -10.04 9.38
N LYS A 46 13.60 -9.35 10.24
CA LYS A 46 13.11 -8.32 11.16
C LYS A 46 13.74 -6.98 10.86
N VAL A 47 13.06 -5.90 11.26
CA VAL A 47 13.68 -4.57 11.29
C VAL A 47 14.21 -4.33 12.68
N VAL A 48 15.52 -4.08 12.78
CA VAL A 48 16.19 -3.78 14.03
C VAL A 48 16.76 -2.37 13.98
N SER A 49 16.64 -1.63 15.08
CA SER A 49 17.16 -0.26 15.19
C SER A 49 17.56 0.05 16.64
N THR A 50 18.15 1.23 16.86
CA THR A 50 18.44 1.77 18.18
C THR A 50 17.88 3.18 18.29
N VAL A 51 17.13 3.44 19.35
CA VAL A 51 16.54 4.77 19.64
C VAL A 51 16.84 5.12 21.09
N HIS A 52 17.48 6.28 21.32
CA HIS A 52 17.91 6.73 22.65
C HIS A 52 18.73 5.66 23.40
N GLY A 53 19.60 4.95 22.67
CA GLY A 53 20.44 3.87 23.21
C GLY A 53 19.70 2.57 23.55
N LYS A 54 18.40 2.46 23.25
CA LYS A 54 17.61 1.23 23.43
C LYS A 54 17.43 0.50 22.11
N SER A 55 17.68 -0.81 22.11
CA SER A 55 17.40 -1.66 20.95
C SER A 55 15.88 -1.76 20.72
N VAL A 56 15.47 -1.66 19.47
CA VAL A 56 14.09 -1.83 19.01
C VAL A 56 14.08 -2.91 17.94
N GLU A 57 13.23 -3.91 18.10
CA GLU A 57 13.01 -4.96 17.11
C GLU A 57 11.55 -4.95 16.66
N VAL A 58 11.33 -4.97 15.35
CA VAL A 58 10.00 -5.03 14.74
C VAL A 58 9.94 -6.26 13.86
N THR A 59 9.12 -7.24 14.25
CA THR A 59 8.80 -8.42 13.44
C THR A 59 7.53 -8.17 12.62
N GLU A 60 7.26 -9.03 11.64
CA GLU A 60 6.01 -8.97 10.87
C GLU A 60 4.80 -9.12 11.79
N GLU A 61 4.85 -10.02 12.77
CA GLU A 61 3.73 -10.29 13.67
C GLU A 61 3.43 -9.09 14.57
N VAL A 62 4.47 -8.45 15.11
CA VAL A 62 4.31 -7.24 15.94
C VAL A 62 3.79 -6.10 15.08
N PHE A 63 4.31 -5.94 13.86
CA PHE A 63 3.87 -4.91 12.91
C PHE A 63 2.40 -5.10 12.52
N ALA A 64 2.04 -6.29 12.05
CA ALA A 64 0.69 -6.63 11.64
C ALA A 64 -0.31 -6.52 12.80
N GLY A 65 0.06 -7.00 13.99
CA GLY A 65 -0.77 -6.91 15.18
C GLY A 65 -1.02 -5.47 15.63
N THR A 66 0.00 -4.60 15.56
CA THR A 66 -0.11 -3.18 15.94
C THR A 66 -1.08 -2.41 15.04
N PHE A 67 -1.10 -2.74 13.74
CA PHE A 67 -1.98 -2.08 12.76
C PHE A 67 -3.27 -2.85 12.46
N GLU A 68 -3.54 -3.93 13.21
CA GLU A 68 -4.69 -4.82 13.01
C GLU A 68 -4.83 -5.32 11.56
N LEU A 69 -3.69 -5.60 10.92
CA LEU A 69 -3.63 -6.03 9.53
C LEU A 69 -3.99 -7.51 9.37
N SER A 70 -4.64 -7.85 8.26
CA SER A 70 -4.84 -9.24 7.87
C SER A 70 -3.49 -9.92 7.60
N THR A 71 -3.29 -11.09 8.22
CA THR A 71 -2.17 -12.00 7.97
C THR A 71 -2.56 -13.21 7.11
N GLU A 72 -3.84 -13.29 6.71
CA GLU A 72 -4.35 -14.32 5.81
C GLU A 72 -4.49 -13.81 4.37
N GLY A 73 -4.40 -14.72 3.40
CA GLY A 73 -4.70 -14.45 1.99
C GLY A 73 -3.46 -14.34 1.11
N LEU A 74 -3.61 -13.66 -0.03
CA LEU A 74 -2.56 -13.52 -1.03
C LEU A 74 -1.36 -12.72 -0.49
N THR A 75 -0.16 -13.22 -0.74
CA THR A 75 1.11 -12.54 -0.43
C THR A 75 1.75 -11.87 -1.64
N ASP A 76 1.31 -12.25 -2.85
CA ASP A 76 1.75 -11.68 -4.13
C ASP A 76 0.53 -11.18 -4.92
N MET A 77 0.61 -9.95 -5.43
CA MET A 77 -0.47 -9.34 -6.19
C MET A 77 -0.64 -9.97 -7.57
N SER A 78 0.39 -10.61 -8.12
CA SER A 78 0.29 -11.33 -9.39
C SER A 78 -0.64 -12.56 -9.31
N ASP A 79 -0.95 -13.03 -8.10
CA ASP A 79 -1.87 -14.14 -7.85
C ASP A 79 -3.35 -13.71 -7.79
N VAL A 80 -3.65 -12.42 -7.95
CA VAL A 80 -5.04 -11.95 -8.01
C VAL A 80 -5.78 -12.65 -9.17
N PRO A 81 -6.95 -13.26 -8.94
CA PRO A 81 -7.68 -13.99 -9.96
C PRO A 81 -7.91 -13.17 -11.24
N LYS A 82 -7.55 -13.75 -12.39
CA LYS A 82 -7.53 -13.05 -13.69
C LYS A 82 -8.92 -12.58 -14.14
N ASP A 83 -9.96 -13.30 -13.76
CA ASP A 83 -11.37 -12.94 -13.95
C ASP A 83 -11.72 -11.67 -13.18
N LEU A 84 -11.30 -11.54 -11.91
CA LEU A 84 -11.51 -10.31 -11.13
C LEU A 84 -10.74 -9.12 -11.73
N VAL A 85 -9.52 -9.35 -12.21
CA VAL A 85 -8.75 -8.31 -12.93
C VAL A 85 -9.48 -7.90 -14.21
N PHE A 86 -10.05 -8.86 -14.95
CA PHE A 86 -10.81 -8.58 -16.16
C PHE A 86 -12.08 -7.78 -15.87
N ASP A 87 -12.85 -8.16 -14.86
CA ASP A 87 -14.04 -7.44 -14.43
C ASP A 87 -13.72 -6.02 -13.98
N ALA A 88 -12.60 -5.85 -13.25
CA ALA A 88 -12.11 -4.56 -12.81
C ALA A 88 -11.81 -3.59 -13.98
N ARG A 89 -11.31 -4.09 -15.12
CA ARG A 89 -11.02 -3.24 -16.31
C ARG A 89 -12.24 -2.50 -16.82
N THR A 90 -13.40 -3.13 -16.78
CA THR A 90 -14.67 -2.49 -17.17
C THR A 90 -15.27 -1.72 -16.01
N ALA A 91 -15.25 -2.29 -14.80
CA ALA A 91 -15.87 -1.68 -13.62
C ALA A 91 -15.24 -0.32 -13.28
N PHE A 92 -13.91 -0.20 -13.41
CA PHE A 92 -13.16 1.01 -13.09
C PHE A 92 -13.26 2.08 -14.18
N SER A 93 -13.60 1.70 -15.40
CA SER A 93 -13.61 2.59 -16.56
C SER A 93 -14.65 3.70 -16.46
N TYR A 94 -14.23 4.93 -16.79
CA TYR A 94 -15.12 6.09 -16.86
C TYR A 94 -16.04 6.03 -18.09
N ASP A 95 -15.51 5.61 -19.25
CA ASP A 95 -16.24 5.58 -20.53
C ASP A 95 -16.77 4.19 -20.90
N GLY A 96 -16.57 3.19 -20.03
CA GLY A 96 -17.01 1.81 -20.22
C GLY A 96 -16.09 0.97 -21.11
N LYS A 97 -15.01 1.54 -21.67
CA LYS A 97 -14.00 0.76 -22.40
C LYS A 97 -13.12 -0.01 -21.42
N GLN A 98 -12.65 -1.18 -21.84
CA GLN A 98 -11.70 -1.95 -21.04
C GLN A 98 -10.40 -1.18 -20.85
N LEU A 99 -10.06 -0.91 -19.60
CA LEU A 99 -8.78 -0.33 -19.25
C LEU A 99 -7.65 -1.34 -19.40
N ASN A 100 -6.47 -0.85 -19.74
CA ASN A 100 -5.23 -1.59 -19.47
C ASN A 100 -4.95 -1.55 -17.96
N THR A 101 -4.23 -2.56 -17.46
CA THR A 101 -3.79 -2.58 -16.05
C THR A 101 -2.77 -1.48 -15.76
N SER A 102 -2.07 -0.97 -16.77
CA SER A 102 -1.44 0.34 -16.76
C SER A 102 -2.29 1.33 -17.56
N CYS A 103 -3.05 2.17 -16.87
CA CYS A 103 -3.92 3.17 -17.49
C CYS A 103 -3.69 4.55 -16.89
N LYS A 104 -4.24 5.58 -17.54
CA LYS A 104 -4.24 6.92 -16.98
C LYS A 104 -5.37 7.01 -15.96
N LYS A 105 -5.08 7.63 -14.82
CA LYS A 105 -6.05 7.89 -13.76
C LYS A 105 -7.32 8.58 -14.27
N ARG A 106 -7.19 9.49 -15.25
CA ARG A 106 -8.34 10.19 -15.86
C ARG A 106 -9.30 9.29 -16.65
N GLU A 107 -8.89 8.06 -16.96
CA GLU A 107 -9.73 7.07 -17.65
C GLU A 107 -10.60 6.29 -16.65
N MET A 108 -10.39 6.45 -15.34
CA MET A 108 -11.14 5.74 -14.30
C MET A 108 -12.30 6.58 -13.74
N LYS A 109 -13.31 5.94 -13.14
CA LYS A 109 -14.32 6.61 -12.31
C LYS A 109 -13.70 7.19 -11.04
N PHE A 110 -14.37 8.20 -10.48
CA PHE A 110 -13.82 9.03 -9.40
C PHE A 110 -13.46 8.23 -8.14
N GLU A 111 -14.29 7.27 -7.76
CA GLU A 111 -14.08 6.41 -6.59
C GLU A 111 -12.81 5.56 -6.71
N TYR A 112 -12.50 5.07 -7.91
CA TYR A 112 -11.29 4.30 -8.15
C TYR A 112 -10.05 5.17 -8.33
N ARG A 113 -10.21 6.41 -8.82
CA ARG A 113 -9.14 7.42 -8.76
C ARG A 113 -8.72 7.69 -7.32
N LEU A 114 -9.69 7.84 -6.43
CA LEU A 114 -9.42 8.04 -5.01
C LEU A 114 -8.78 6.81 -4.39
N LEU A 115 -9.28 5.60 -4.67
CA LEU A 115 -8.66 4.37 -4.18
C LEU A 115 -7.20 4.25 -4.63
N ASN A 116 -6.92 4.55 -5.91
CA ASN A 116 -5.56 4.61 -6.43
C ASN A 116 -4.70 5.63 -5.66
N ASP A 117 -5.23 6.82 -5.35
CA ASP A 117 -4.49 7.85 -4.63
C ASP A 117 -4.17 7.45 -3.19
N ILE A 118 -5.12 6.79 -2.51
CA ILE A 118 -4.92 6.23 -1.18
C ILE A 118 -3.76 5.22 -1.26
N LEU A 119 -3.86 4.21 -2.12
CA LEU A 119 -2.83 3.18 -2.25
C LEU A 119 -1.47 3.74 -2.67
N ALA A 120 -1.44 4.69 -3.60
CA ALA A 120 -0.21 5.35 -4.03
C ALA A 120 0.45 6.11 -2.86
N LYS A 121 -0.33 6.77 -2.02
CA LYS A 121 0.19 7.53 -0.88
C LYS A 121 0.60 6.65 0.30
N THR A 122 -0.06 5.51 0.50
CA THR A 122 0.07 4.71 1.74
C THR A 122 0.89 3.44 1.55
N VAL A 123 0.94 2.88 0.33
CA VAL A 123 1.58 1.59 0.03
C VAL A 123 2.79 1.75 -0.89
N THR A 124 2.82 2.77 -1.75
CA THR A 124 3.90 2.95 -2.73
C THR A 124 4.96 3.94 -2.21
N VAL A 125 6.21 3.50 -2.09
CA VAL A 125 7.34 4.33 -1.60
C VAL A 125 7.85 5.30 -2.67
N LYS A 126 7.61 5.01 -3.96
CA LYS A 126 8.11 5.80 -5.08
C LYS A 126 7.10 6.83 -5.55
N ALA A 127 7.57 8.06 -5.72
CA ALA A 127 6.88 9.11 -6.46
C ALA A 127 6.87 8.74 -7.96
N ASP A 128 6.02 7.78 -8.34
CA ASP A 128 5.68 7.56 -9.73
C ASP A 128 4.82 8.71 -10.26
N SER A 129 4.63 8.76 -11.59
CA SER A 129 3.71 9.71 -12.22
C SER A 129 2.34 9.70 -11.52
N PHE A 130 1.91 10.88 -11.05
CA PHE A 130 0.58 11.09 -10.46
C PHE A 130 -0.57 10.77 -11.44
N ASP A 131 -0.29 10.79 -12.74
CA ASP A 131 -1.25 10.55 -13.83
C ASP A 131 -1.43 9.05 -14.14
N VAL A 132 -0.44 8.22 -13.82
CA VAL A 132 -0.40 6.80 -14.22
C VAL A 132 -0.81 5.91 -13.06
N VAL A 133 -1.68 4.93 -13.35
CA VAL A 133 -1.94 3.79 -12.48
C VAL A 133 -1.00 2.67 -12.89
N THR A 134 -0.18 2.18 -11.94
CA THR A 134 0.73 1.06 -12.20
C THR A 134 -0.03 -0.26 -12.24
N HIS A 135 0.55 -1.24 -12.93
CA HIS A 135 0.01 -2.61 -12.96
C HIS A 135 -0.25 -3.14 -11.55
N GLU A 136 0.73 -3.01 -10.66
CA GLU A 136 0.64 -3.47 -9.27
C GLU A 136 -0.51 -2.79 -8.50
N ARG A 137 -0.63 -1.45 -8.59
CA ARG A 137 -1.75 -0.72 -7.96
C ARG A 137 -3.09 -1.17 -8.51
N PHE A 138 -3.18 -1.40 -9.82
CA PHE A 138 -4.41 -1.90 -10.44
C PHE A 138 -4.80 -3.28 -9.89
N LEU A 139 -3.83 -4.17 -9.66
CA LEU A 139 -4.08 -5.49 -9.06
C LEU A 139 -4.54 -5.36 -7.60
N MET A 140 -3.90 -4.51 -6.80
CA MET A 140 -4.34 -4.23 -5.42
C MET A 140 -5.78 -3.71 -5.39
N MET A 141 -6.12 -2.77 -6.27
CA MET A 141 -7.48 -2.24 -6.40
C MET A 141 -8.48 -3.32 -6.79
N SER A 142 -8.09 -4.21 -7.71
CA SER A 142 -8.91 -5.34 -8.17
C SER A 142 -9.15 -6.35 -7.03
N ALA A 143 -8.12 -6.66 -6.23
CA ALA A 143 -8.22 -7.52 -5.06
C ALA A 143 -9.18 -6.94 -4.02
N ILE A 144 -9.04 -5.65 -3.69
CA ILE A 144 -9.90 -4.95 -2.74
C ILE A 144 -11.35 -4.95 -3.24
N GLN A 145 -11.58 -4.59 -4.49
CA GLN A 145 -12.93 -4.55 -5.07
C GLN A 145 -13.57 -5.94 -5.18
N GLY A 146 -12.77 -6.95 -5.52
CA GLY A 146 -13.20 -8.35 -5.63
C GLY A 146 -13.36 -9.06 -4.29
N GLY A 147 -13.04 -8.40 -3.17
CA GLY A 147 -13.12 -9.00 -1.83
C GLY A 147 -12.12 -10.13 -1.60
N VAL A 148 -11.00 -10.12 -2.33
CA VAL A 148 -9.93 -11.11 -2.17
C VAL A 148 -9.21 -10.85 -0.86
N LYS A 149 -9.06 -11.89 -0.04
CA LYS A 149 -8.22 -11.80 1.17
C LYS A 149 -6.76 -11.59 0.75
N VAL A 150 -6.13 -10.56 1.29
CA VAL A 150 -4.73 -10.21 1.08
C VAL A 150 -4.03 -10.18 2.43
N ASN A 151 -2.83 -10.75 2.48
CA ASN A 151 -1.96 -10.64 3.64
C ASN A 151 -1.28 -9.26 3.62
N TRP A 152 -2.01 -8.25 4.10
CA TRP A 152 -1.51 -6.88 4.20
C TRP A 152 -0.38 -6.74 5.21
N GLY A 153 -0.35 -7.57 6.25
CA GLY A 153 0.76 -7.64 7.20
C GLY A 153 2.09 -7.88 6.49
N ARG A 154 2.18 -8.95 5.71
CA ARG A 154 3.37 -9.32 4.92
C ARG A 154 3.71 -8.25 3.89
N LEU A 155 2.72 -7.79 3.11
CA LEU A 155 2.94 -6.82 2.04
C LEU A 155 3.50 -5.50 2.58
N LEU A 156 2.84 -4.91 3.58
CA LEU A 156 3.25 -3.63 4.17
C LEU A 156 4.55 -3.76 4.97
N PHE A 157 4.79 -4.91 5.62
CA PHE A 157 6.04 -5.16 6.31
C PHE A 157 7.22 -5.31 5.34
N ASN A 158 7.03 -5.92 4.17
CA ASN A 158 8.04 -5.94 3.12
C ASN A 158 8.37 -4.53 2.62
N ILE A 159 7.36 -3.69 2.42
CA ILE A 159 7.57 -2.28 2.08
C ILE A 159 8.35 -1.55 3.18
N PHE A 160 8.01 -1.79 4.44
CA PHE A 160 8.71 -1.22 5.58
C PHE A 160 10.19 -1.65 5.62
N LYS A 161 10.49 -2.94 5.35
CA LYS A 161 11.87 -3.44 5.20
C LYS A 161 12.61 -2.76 4.05
N ASP A 162 11.95 -2.54 2.92
CA ASP A 162 12.55 -1.87 1.76
C ASP A 162 12.88 -0.40 2.04
N MET A 163 12.09 0.28 2.88
CA MET A 163 12.34 1.66 3.30
C MET A 163 13.58 1.79 4.20
N VAL A 164 13.89 0.77 5.01
CA VAL A 164 15.05 0.79 5.91
C VAL A 164 16.32 0.24 5.26
N THR A 165 16.19 -0.49 4.14
CA THR A 165 17.33 -1.10 3.43
C THR A 165 18.13 -0.03 2.65
N PRO A 166 19.47 0.07 2.81
CA PRO A 166 20.27 1.19 2.28
C PRO A 166 20.20 1.46 0.78
N ALA A 167 19.85 0.46 -0.05
CA ALA A 167 19.75 0.63 -1.51
C ALA A 167 18.68 1.66 -1.94
N THR A 168 17.70 1.96 -1.09
CA THR A 168 16.68 3.01 -1.31
C THR A 168 17.05 4.35 -0.66
N LYS A 169 18.06 4.40 0.21
CA LYS A 169 18.57 5.64 0.86
C LYS A 169 19.50 6.46 -0.04
N GLN A 170 19.94 5.92 -1.19
CA GLN A 170 20.50 6.74 -2.27
C GLN A 170 19.37 7.50 -2.96
N ALA A 171 19.02 8.66 -2.42
CA ALA A 171 18.59 9.75 -3.26
C ALA A 171 19.64 9.89 -4.37
N ARG A 172 19.28 9.52 -5.60
CA ARG A 172 20.01 9.98 -6.78
C ARG A 172 19.90 11.49 -6.73
N GLY A 173 20.96 12.14 -6.23
CA GLY A 173 21.11 13.57 -6.34
C GLY A 173 20.95 13.91 -7.81
N TYR A 174 19.87 14.61 -8.14
CA TYR A 174 19.82 15.36 -9.37
C TYR A 174 20.90 16.44 -9.21
N ALA A 175 22.05 16.20 -9.84
CA ALA A 175 22.94 17.30 -10.19
C ALA A 175 22.14 18.19 -11.15
N VAL A 176 22.02 19.47 -10.79
CA VAL A 176 21.57 20.54 -11.69
C VAL A 176 22.65 20.77 -12.75
#